data_AF-A0A1V5THM8-F1
#
_entry.id   AF-A0A1V5THM8-F1
#
_cell.length_a   1.000
_cell.length_b   1.000
_cell.length_c   1.000
_cell.angle_alpha   90.00
_cell.angle_beta   90.00
_cell.angle_gamma   90.00
#
_symmetry.space_group_name_H-M   'P 1'
#
loop_
_entity.id
_entity.type
_entity.pdbx_description
1 polymer ?
#
loop_
_entity_poly.entity_id
_entity_poly.type
_entity_poly.pdbx_seq_one_letter_code
_entity_poly.pdbx_strand_id
1 'polypeptide(L)' 'MSLENTTNRMIRLANSIYHYGKVVPVEYLLNKIDSVNPEDIRKLSAEILDESTLSKIVIRSKNSSLKKAA' A
#
# COMPACT_ATOMS: atom_id res chain seq x y z
N MET A 1 1.64 -12.94 -9.76
CA MET A 1 1.86 -11.85 -10.73
C MET A 1 3.19 -12.10 -11.43
N SER A 2 3.18 -12.75 -12.60
CA SER A 2 4.44 -13.12 -13.28
C SER A 2 5.02 -11.88 -13.99
N LEU A 3 6.16 -11.39 -13.53
CA LEU A 3 6.88 -10.24 -14.12
C LEU A 3 7.47 -10.52 -15.51
N GLU A 4 7.30 -11.75 -16.01
CA GLU A 4 7.96 -12.25 -17.21
C GLU A 4 7.20 -11.95 -18.49
N ASN A 5 5.87 -11.98 -18.49
CA ASN A 5 5.12 -11.79 -19.73
C ASN A 5 5.27 -10.34 -20.25
N THR A 6 5.23 -10.18 -21.58
CA THR A 6 5.49 -8.91 -22.26
C THR A 6 4.58 -7.79 -21.75
N THR A 7 3.31 -8.10 -21.49
CA THR A 7 2.34 -7.13 -20.95
C THR A 7 2.77 -6.60 -19.58
N ASN A 8 3.14 -7.48 -18.66
CA ASN A 8 3.56 -7.10 -17.30
C ASN A 8 4.90 -6.36 -17.31
N ARG A 9 5.80 -6.70 -18.25
CA ARG A 9 7.03 -5.93 -18.48
C ARG A 9 6.72 -4.51 -18.95
N MET A 10 5.83 -4.35 -19.92
CA MET A 10 5.44 -3.04 -20.44
C MET A 10 4.73 -2.17 -19.39
N ILE A 11 3.80 -2.74 -18.63
CA ILE A 11 3.12 -2.04 -17.53
C ILE A 11 4.14 -1.56 -16.49
N ARG A 12 5.12 -2.40 -16.13
CA ARG A 12 6.19 -2.02 -15.19
C ARG A 12 7.03 -0.86 -15.71
N LEU A 13 7.44 -0.90 -16.97
CA LEU A 13 8.23 0.17 -17.59
C LEU A 13 7.44 1.49 -17.63
N ALA A 14 6.18 1.44 -18.04
CA ALA A 14 5.31 2.61 -18.10
C ALA A 14 5.13 3.26 -16.71
N ASN A 15 4.78 2.47 -15.69
CA ASN A 15 4.64 2.97 -14.32
C ASN A 15 5.95 3.56 -13.79
N SER A 16 7.08 2.94 -14.12
CA SER A 16 8.39 3.42 -13.70
C SER A 16 8.69 4.81 -14.26
N ILE A 17 8.45 5.01 -15.56
CA ILE A 17 8.64 6.31 -16.21
C ILE A 17 7.65 7.34 -15.65
N TYR A 18 6.38 6.95 -15.48
CA TYR A 18 5.33 7.85 -15.01
C TYR A 18 5.59 8.37 -13.59
N HIS A 19 5.98 7.51 -12.65
CA HIS A 19 6.18 7.89 -11.25
C HIS A 19 7.58 8.41 -10.93
N TYR A 20 8.61 7.94 -11.63
CA TYR A 20 10.01 8.22 -11.28
C TYR A 20 10.81 8.92 -12.38
N GLY A 21 10.22 9.16 -13.56
CA GLY A 21 10.90 9.76 -14.70
C GLY A 21 11.99 8.88 -15.32
N LYS A 22 12.15 7.64 -14.85
CA LYS A 22 13.19 6.71 -15.29
C LYS A 22 12.74 5.26 -15.14
N VAL A 23 13.38 4.36 -15.88
CA VAL A 23 13.23 2.93 -15.67
C VAL A 23 14.00 2.52 -14.41
N VAL A 24 13.28 1.95 -13.44
CA VAL A 24 13.83 1.41 -12.19
C VAL A 24 14.15 -0.07 -12.43
N PRO A 25 15.43 -0.50 -12.26
CA PRO A 25 15.83 -1.89 -12.42
C PRO A 25 15.13 -2.80 -11.40
N VAL A 26 14.91 -4.06 -11.78
CA VAL A 26 14.30 -5.05 -10.89
C VAL A 26 15.23 -5.33 -9.70
N GLU A 27 16.53 -5.42 -9.94
CA GLU A 27 17.56 -5.66 -8.93
C GLU A 27 17.59 -4.56 -7.87
N TYR A 28 17.38 -3.30 -8.28
CA TYR A 28 17.27 -2.18 -7.34
C TYR A 28 16.07 -2.36 -6.41
N LEU A 29 14.92 -2.80 -6.94
CA LEU A 29 13.73 -3.05 -6.14
C LEU A 29 13.95 -4.21 -5.16
N LEU A 30 14.57 -5.30 -5.62
CA LEU A 30 14.89 -6.46 -4.77
C LEU A 30 15.79 -6.07 -3.61
N ASN A 31 16.91 -5.38 -3.89
CA ASN A 31 17.83 -4.91 -2.85
C ASN A 31 17.14 -3.98 -1.85
N LYS A 32 16.20 -3.14 -2.31
CA LYS A 32 15.46 -2.24 -1.43
C LYS A 32 14.50 -3.01 -0.50
N ILE A 33 13.85 -4.05 -1.01
CA ILE A 33 13.01 -4.94 -0.20
C ILE A 33 13.86 -5.68 0.84
N ASP A 34 14.99 -6.25 0.42
CA ASP A 34 15.88 -7.01 1.30
C ASP A 34 16.54 -6.12 2.37
N SER A 35 16.70 -4.82 2.09
CA SER A 35 17.25 -3.85 3.06
C SER A 35 16.29 -3.48 4.20
N VAL A 36 15.01 -3.83 4.12
CA VAL A 36 14.01 -3.49 5.13
C VAL A 36 14.30 -4.25 6.42
N ASN A 37 14.42 -3.52 7.53
CA ASN A 37 14.63 -4.11 8.86
C ASN A 37 13.41 -3.91 9.79
N PRO A 38 13.34 -4.61 10.94
CA PRO A 38 12.22 -4.50 11.86
C PRO A 38 11.96 -3.09 12.41
N GLU A 39 13.01 -2.27 12.60
CA GLU A 39 12.86 -0.90 13.08
C GLU A 39 12.20 0.01 12.03
N ASP A 40 12.48 -0.19 10.75
CA ASP A 40 11.81 0.54 9.67
C ASP A 40 10.31 0.27 9.68
N ILE A 41 9.92 -1.00 9.86
CA ILE A 41 8.51 -1.41 9.97
C ILE A 41 7.87 -0.76 11.20
N ARG A 42 8.56 -0.79 12.35
CA ARG A 42 8.05 -0.20 13.59
C ARG A 42 7.83 1.31 13.46
N LYS A 43 8.79 2.04 12.89
CA LYS A 43 8.69 3.48 12.64
C LYS A 43 7.55 3.81 11.69
N LEU A 44 7.48 3.14 10.56
CA LEU A 44 6.43 3.36 9.56
C LEU A 44 5.04 3.07 10.13
N SER A 45 4.91 2.01 10.94
CA SER A 45 3.64 1.65 11.57
C SER A 45 3.17 2.72 12.55
N ALA A 46 4.09 3.29 13.35
CA ALA A 46 3.76 4.39 14.26
C ALA A 46 3.33 5.66 13.53
N GLU A 47 3.90 5.93 12.35
CA GLU A 47 3.55 7.07 11.51
C GLU A 47 2.18 6.89 10.83
N ILE A 48 1.96 5.74 10.17
CA ILE A 48 0.75 5.52 9.36
C ILE A 48 -0.48 5.24 10.22
N LEU A 49 -0.31 4.56 11.36
CA LEU A 49 -1.43 4.15 12.22
C LEU A 49 -1.75 5.17 13.32
N ASP A 50 -1.35 6.44 13.13
CA ASP A 50 -1.72 7.50 14.05
C ASP A 50 -3.22 7.81 13.98
N GLU A 51 -3.92 7.51 15.07
CA GLU A 51 -5.35 7.75 15.24
C GLU A 51 -5.71 9.23 15.07
N SER A 52 -4.79 10.16 15.35
CA SER A 52 -5.01 11.60 15.18
C SER A 52 -5.28 11.99 13.72
N THR A 53 -4.76 11.22 12.77
CA THR A 53 -4.91 11.43 11.32
C THR A 53 -5.93 10.50 10.67
N LEU A 54 -6.54 9.62 11.46
CA LEU A 54 -7.47 8.60 10.97
C LEU A 54 -8.80 9.22 10.51
N SER A 55 -9.14 9.03 9.24
CA SER A 55 -10.46 9.35 8.70
C SER A 55 -11.34 8.11 8.63
N LYS A 56 -12.49 8.13 9.31
CA LYS A 56 -13.44 7.00 9.37
C LYS A 56 -14.81 7.39 8.79
N ILE A 57 -15.27 6.63 7.80
CA ILE A 57 -16.61 6.76 7.21
C ILE A 57 -17.40 5.50 7.53
N VAL A 58 -18.54 5.64 8.22
CA VAL A 58 -19.45 4.52 8.53
C VAL A 58 -20.80 4.79 7.86
N ILE A 59 -21.19 3.91 6.94
CA ILE A 59 -22.48 3.98 6.24
C ILE A 59 -23.40 2.91 6.84
N ARG A 60 -24.59 3.32 7.32
CA ARG A 60 -25.61 2.42 7.88
C ARG A 60 -26.98 2.69 7.26
N SER A 61 -27.76 1.63 7.06
CA SER A 61 -29.16 1.72 6.64
C SER A 61 -30.06 2.28 7.76
N LYS A 62 -31.06 3.09 7.39
CA LYS A 62 -32.02 3.76 8.30
C LYS A 62 -32.80 2.77 9.18
N ASN A 63 -32.97 1.51 8.76
CA ASN A 63 -33.80 0.50 9.44
C ASN A 63 -33.01 -0.41 10.38
N SER A 64 -32.19 0.19 11.24
CA SER A 64 -31.58 -0.55 12.33
C SER A 64 -32.11 -0.03 13.65
N SER A 65 -33.38 -0.33 13.89
CA SER A 65 -34.01 -0.28 15.21
C SER A 65 -33.12 -1.04 16.19
N LEU A 66 -32.34 -0.29 16.96
CA LEU A 66 -31.53 -0.80 18.05
C LEU A 66 -32.49 -1.30 19.14
N LYS A 67 -32.91 -2.57 19.07
CA LYS A 67 -33.21 -3.28 20.30
C LYS A 67 -31.86 -3.42 21.01
N LYS A 68 -31.65 -2.57 22.03
CA LYS A 68 -30.59 -2.79 23.02
C LYS A 68 -30.82 -4.20 23.56
N ALA A 69 -29.90 -5.12 23.26
CA ALA A 69 -29.79 -6.34 24.03
C ALA A 69 -29.19 -5.93 25.39
N ALA A 70 -29.96 -6.20 26.44
CA ALA A 70 -29.57 -6.02 27.83
C ALA A 70 -28.36 -6.89 28.19
#